data_AF-A0A1H1Q836-F1
#
_entry.id   AF-A0A1H1Q836-F1
#
_cell.length_a   1.000
_cell.length_b   1.000
_cell.length_c   1.000
_cell.angle_alpha   90.00
_cell.angle_beta   90.00
_cell.angle_gamma   90.00
#
_symmetry.space_group_name_H-M   'P 1'
#
loop_
_entity.id
_entity.type
_entity.pdbx_description
1 polymer ?
#
loop_
_entity_poly.entity_id
_entity_poly.type
_entity_poly.pdbx_seq_one_letter_code
_entity_poly.pdbx_strand_id
1 'polypeptide(L)'
;MFSDYWIGQPGVPVIAREARPEHIRSVIEPTTPREEYLVARIEELAAKATGAEVLGKYFDEDDDDDEIYQKIDLKRRAEYAERQADEARRKMLAITEAVRSFTLAQSVVASQEQRLQMMLDGIKQLSDQIRG
;
A
#
# COMPACT_ATOMS: atom_id res chain seq x y z
N MET A 1 -40.19 25.37 -4.38
CA MET A 1 -39.68 25.48 -3.00
C MET A 1 -38.81 24.25 -2.75
N PHE A 2 -37.53 24.33 -3.07
CA PHE A 2 -36.54 23.31 -2.72
C PHE A 2 -35.64 23.93 -1.66
N SER A 3 -35.44 23.22 -0.55
CA SER A 3 -34.78 23.70 0.67
C SER A 3 -33.26 23.71 0.53
N ASP A 4 -32.70 24.87 0.85
CA ASP A 4 -31.29 25.25 0.84
C ASP A 4 -30.54 24.82 2.11
N TYR A 5 -30.01 23.61 2.20
CA TYR A 5 -28.92 23.35 3.17
C TYR A 5 -28.21 22.02 2.91
N TRP A 6 -27.04 22.08 2.27
CA TRP A 6 -25.99 21.10 2.49
C TRP A 6 -24.90 21.76 3.33
N ILE A 7 -24.71 21.23 4.54
CA ILE A 7 -23.84 21.77 5.58
C ILE A 7 -22.38 21.43 5.21
N GLY A 8 -21.68 22.40 4.61
CA GLY A 8 -20.24 22.35 4.37
C GLY A 8 -19.47 22.84 5.59
N GLN A 9 -18.47 22.06 6.00
CA GLN A 9 -17.57 22.36 7.12
C GLN A 9 -16.92 23.76 7.01
N PRO A 10 -16.67 24.45 8.13
CA PRO A 10 -15.98 25.73 8.11
C PRO A 10 -14.53 25.54 7.61
N GLY A 11 -14.21 26.15 6.47
CA GLY A 11 -12.85 26.16 5.91
C GLY A 11 -12.71 25.71 4.45
N VAL A 12 -13.78 25.22 3.81
CA VAL A 12 -13.77 24.85 2.39
C VAL A 12 -14.68 25.81 1.62
N PRO A 13 -14.16 26.66 0.71
CA PRO A 13 -15.01 27.54 -0.09
C PRO A 13 -15.90 26.70 -1.01
N VAL A 14 -17.22 26.86 -0.83
CA VAL A 14 -18.27 26.17 -1.59
C VAL A 14 -18.33 26.79 -2.98
N ILE A 15 -17.78 26.10 -3.99
CA ILE A 15 -17.99 26.47 -5.39
C ILE A 15 -19.32 25.86 -5.81
N ALA A 16 -20.37 26.68 -5.87
CA ALA A 16 -21.66 26.27 -6.42
C ALA A 16 -21.44 25.71 -7.83
N ARG A 17 -22.10 24.58 -8.15
CA ARG A 17 -21.97 23.82 -9.41
C ARG A 17 -22.29 24.65 -10.68
N GLU A 18 -22.77 25.88 -10.51
CA GLU A 18 -23.11 26.84 -11.57
C GLU A 18 -22.44 28.23 -11.38
N ALA A 19 -21.37 28.32 -10.57
CA ALA A 19 -20.63 29.57 -10.44
C ALA A 19 -19.92 29.89 -11.76
N ARG A 20 -20.58 30.65 -12.62
CA ARG A 20 -19.94 31.25 -13.80
C ARG A 20 -18.74 32.09 -13.31
N PRO A 21 -17.62 32.12 -14.05
CA PRO A 21 -16.42 32.85 -13.64
C PRO A 21 -16.70 34.30 -13.22
N GLU A 22 -17.65 34.94 -13.89
CA GLU A 22 -18.13 36.31 -13.66
C GLU A 22 -18.74 36.54 -12.27
N HIS A 23 -19.19 35.50 -11.56
CA HIS A 23 -19.84 35.59 -10.25
C HIS A 23 -18.89 35.27 -9.08
N ILE A 24 -17.63 34.90 -9.33
CA ILE A 24 -16.67 34.54 -8.27
C ILE A 24 -16.36 35.75 -7.39
N ARG A 25 -16.20 36.94 -8.00
CA ARG A 25 -15.97 38.20 -7.26
C ARG A 25 -17.14 38.63 -6.39
N SER A 26 -18.37 38.39 -6.83
CA SER A 26 -19.57 38.72 -6.03
C SER A 26 -19.77 37.81 -4.81
N VAL A 27 -19.06 36.68 -4.73
CA VAL A 27 -19.16 35.74 -3.61
C VAL A 27 -18.01 35.89 -2.63
N ILE A 28 -16.79 36.17 -3.12
CA ILE A 28 -15.57 36.13 -2.32
C ILE A 28 -15.13 37.52 -1.84
N GLU A 29 -15.70 38.62 -2.38
CA GLU A 29 -15.44 40.03 -2.00
C GLU A 29 -14.04 40.26 -1.40
N PRO A 30 -12.96 40.16 -2.20
CA PRO A 30 -11.61 40.22 -1.68
C PRO A 30 -11.35 41.59 -1.04
N THR A 31 -10.88 41.60 0.20
CA THR A 31 -10.59 42.84 0.96
C THR A 31 -9.10 43.11 1.07
N THR A 32 -8.27 42.12 0.71
CA THR A 32 -6.82 42.20 0.78
C THR A 32 -6.16 41.86 -0.57
N PRO A 33 -4.96 42.40 -0.86
CA PRO A 33 -4.24 42.10 -2.10
C PRO A 33 -3.94 40.60 -2.30
N ARG A 34 -3.86 39.82 -1.22
CA ARG A 34 -3.66 38.38 -1.26
C ARG A 34 -4.93 37.64 -1.69
N GLU A 35 -6.09 38.08 -1.22
CA GLU A 35 -7.38 37.54 -1.64
C GLU A 35 -7.67 37.90 -3.10
N GLU A 36 -7.33 39.13 -3.51
CA GLU A 36 -7.41 39.57 -4.92
C GLU A 36 -6.61 38.63 -5.84
N TYR A 37 -5.40 38.26 -5.44
CA TYR A 37 -4.56 37.31 -6.16
C TYR A 37 -5.16 35.90 -6.23
N LEU A 38 -5.73 35.41 -5.12
CA LEU A 38 -6.36 34.09 -5.09
C LEU A 38 -7.64 34.04 -5.95
N VAL A 39 -8.47 35.08 -5.90
CA VAL A 39 -9.65 35.22 -6.75
C VAL A 39 -9.25 35.26 -8.23
N ALA A 40 -8.26 36.08 -8.59
CA ALA A 40 -7.75 36.14 -9.97
C ALA A 40 -7.21 34.78 -10.44
N ARG A 41 -6.55 34.02 -9.55
CA ARG A 41 -6.04 32.68 -9.89
C ARG A 41 -7.16 31.66 -10.10
N ILE A 42 -8.25 31.75 -9.33
CA ILE A 42 -9.43 30.90 -9.50
C ILE A 42 -10.18 31.29 -10.78
N GLU A 43 -10.31 32.57 -11.10
CA GLU A 43 -10.86 33.05 -12.38
C GLU A 43 -10.05 32.53 -13.57
N GLU A 44 -8.72 32.57 -13.49
CA GLU A 44 -7.82 32.04 -14.52
C GLU A 44 -7.94 30.52 -14.68
N LEU A 45 -8.06 29.78 -13.57
CA LEU A 45 -8.24 28.33 -13.60
C LEU A 45 -9.63 27.95 -14.14
N ALA A 46 -10.67 28.71 -13.78
CA ALA A 46 -12.02 28.54 -14.32
C ALA A 46 -12.09 28.87 -15.81
N ALA A 47 -11.38 29.92 -16.26
CA ALA A 47 -11.25 30.28 -17.67
C ALA A 47 -10.46 29.24 -18.50
N LYS A 48 -9.46 28.59 -17.87
CA LYS A 48 -8.77 27.43 -18.46
C LYS A 48 -9.62 26.16 -18.44
N ALA A 49 -10.48 26.01 -17.42
CA ALA A 49 -11.44 24.91 -17.31
C ALA A 49 -12.66 25.07 -18.23
N THR A 50 -12.97 26.30 -18.68
CA THR A 50 -13.82 26.55 -19.88
C THR A 50 -13.14 26.16 -21.19
N GLY A 51 -12.13 25.28 -21.15
CA GLY A 51 -12.08 24.16 -22.09
C GLY A 51 -13.28 23.23 -21.87
N ALA A 52 -14.50 23.75 -22.07
CA ALA A 52 -15.75 22.99 -22.10
C ALA A 52 -15.79 21.98 -23.28
N GLU A 53 -14.71 21.88 -24.06
CA GLU A 53 -14.42 20.75 -24.94
C GLU A 53 -13.65 19.59 -24.26
N VAL A 54 -13.00 19.80 -23.11
CA VAL A 54 -12.18 18.75 -22.46
C VAL A 54 -13.04 17.90 -21.53
N LEU A 55 -14.00 18.48 -20.80
CA LEU A 55 -14.89 17.67 -19.95
C LEU A 55 -16.08 17.08 -20.71
N GLY A 56 -16.45 17.62 -21.88
CA GLY A 56 -17.50 17.07 -22.75
C GLY A 56 -17.02 16.03 -23.77
N LYS A 57 -15.70 15.75 -23.87
CA LYS A 57 -15.12 14.72 -24.76
C LYS A 57 -14.59 13.48 -24.03
N TYR A 58 -14.68 13.43 -22.71
CA TYR A 58 -14.33 12.23 -21.93
C TYR A 58 -15.54 11.60 -21.21
N PHE A 59 -16.73 12.16 -21.43
CA PHE A 59 -17.99 11.60 -20.95
C PHE A 59 -18.99 11.60 -22.11
N ASP A 60 -18.67 10.83 -23.17
CA ASP A 60 -19.75 10.25 -23.97
C ASP A 60 -20.46 9.26 -23.03
N GLU A 61 -21.70 9.59 -22.66
CA GLU A 61 -22.53 8.94 -21.64
C GLU A 61 -23.03 7.53 -22.02
N ASP A 62 -22.35 6.79 -22.90
CA ASP A 62 -22.83 5.46 -23.36
C ASP A 62 -21.73 4.38 -23.51
N ASP A 63 -20.50 4.57 -23.02
CA ASP A 63 -19.48 3.51 -22.95
C ASP A 63 -19.02 3.23 -21.50
N ASP A 64 -19.67 2.24 -20.88
CA ASP A 64 -19.23 1.37 -19.78
C ASP A 64 -18.31 1.92 -18.67
N ASP A 65 -18.83 2.80 -17.80
CA ASP A 65 -18.19 3.09 -16.49
C ASP A 65 -17.85 1.79 -15.72
N ASP A 66 -18.72 0.78 -15.83
CA ASP A 66 -18.51 -0.54 -15.25
C ASP A 66 -17.26 -1.27 -15.78
N GLU A 67 -16.86 -1.06 -17.04
CA GLU A 67 -15.68 -1.72 -17.62
C GLU A 67 -14.37 -1.11 -17.09
N ILE A 68 -14.36 0.21 -16.84
CA ILE A 68 -13.22 0.91 -16.24
C ILE A 68 -13.03 0.47 -14.78
N TYR A 69 -14.11 0.40 -13.99
CA TYR A 69 -14.04 -0.09 -12.61
C TYR A 69 -13.63 -1.58 -12.54
N GLN A 70 -14.14 -2.43 -13.44
CA GLN A 70 -13.73 -3.85 -13.51
C GLN A 70 -12.24 -4.02 -13.85
N LYS A 71 -11.70 -3.22 -14.77
CA LYS A 71 -10.26 -3.25 -15.12
C LYS A 71 -9.36 -2.84 -13.94
N ILE A 72 -9.79 -1.85 -13.13
CA ILE A 72 -9.06 -1.44 -11.92
C ILE A 72 -9.07 -2.57 -10.87
N ASP A 73 -10.22 -3.22 -10.67
CA ASP A 73 -10.35 -4.32 -9.72
C ASP A 73 -9.55 -5.57 -10.13
N LEU A 74 -9.50 -5.89 -11.43
CA LEU A 74 -8.69 -6.99 -11.95
C LEU A 74 -7.19 -6.73 -11.74
N LYS A 75 -6.72 -5.50 -12.02
CA LYS A 75 -5.31 -5.13 -11.79
C LYS A 75 -4.93 -5.21 -10.32
N ARG A 76 -5.79 -4.70 -9.41
CA ARG A 76 -5.53 -4.80 -7.96
C ARG A 76 -5.47 -6.25 -7.50
N ARG A 77 -6.39 -7.12 -7.94
CA ARG A 77 -6.38 -8.54 -7.56
C ARG A 77 -5.13 -9.26 -8.06
N ALA A 78 -4.68 -8.98 -9.28
CA ALA A 78 -3.43 -9.53 -9.81
C ALA A 78 -2.23 -9.09 -8.96
N GLU A 79 -2.12 -7.80 -8.64
CA GLU A 79 -1.04 -7.27 -7.81
C GLU A 79 -1.06 -7.84 -6.37
N TYR A 80 -2.25 -7.98 -5.76
CA TYR A 80 -2.38 -8.62 -4.46
C TYR A 80 -1.99 -10.10 -4.50
N ALA A 81 -2.35 -10.82 -5.57
CA ALA A 81 -1.98 -12.23 -5.74
C ALA A 81 -0.45 -12.39 -5.90
N GLU A 82 0.19 -11.51 -6.66
CA GLU A 82 1.66 -11.49 -6.81
C GLU A 82 2.36 -11.22 -5.48
N ARG A 83 1.91 -10.21 -4.72
CA ARG A 83 2.45 -9.91 -3.40
C ARG A 83 2.30 -11.08 -2.43
N GLN A 84 1.14 -11.75 -2.41
CA GLN A 84 0.95 -12.94 -1.58
C GLN A 84 1.84 -14.11 -2.00
N ALA A 85 2.01 -14.33 -3.31
CA ALA A 85 2.90 -15.37 -3.82
C ALA A 85 4.36 -15.10 -3.40
N ASP A 86 4.82 -13.86 -3.49
CA ASP A 86 6.17 -13.48 -3.08
C ASP A 86 6.39 -13.56 -1.57
N GLU A 87 5.40 -13.16 -0.77
CA GLU A 87 5.42 -13.36 0.68
C GLU A 87 5.46 -14.83 1.06
N ALA A 88 4.67 -15.68 0.39
CA ALA A 88 4.68 -17.12 0.60
C ALA A 88 6.05 -17.73 0.23
N ARG A 89 6.66 -17.31 -0.90
CA ARG A 89 8.01 -17.74 -1.30
C ARG A 89 9.06 -17.35 -0.26
N ARG A 90 9.03 -16.12 0.25
CA ARG A 90 9.98 -15.66 1.29
C ARG A 90 9.83 -16.48 2.58
N LYS A 91 8.60 -16.70 3.03
CA LYS A 91 8.32 -17.54 4.21
C LYS A 91 8.81 -18.98 4.00
N MET A 92 8.57 -19.55 2.82
CA MET A 92 9.01 -20.90 2.47
C MET A 92 10.55 -21.02 2.43
N LEU A 93 11.25 -20.02 1.90
CA LEU A 93 12.72 -19.99 1.89
C LEU A 93 13.28 -19.97 3.32
N ALA A 94 12.74 -19.12 4.19
CA ALA A 94 13.17 -19.04 5.59
C ALA A 94 12.94 -20.35 6.35
N ILE A 95 11.80 -21.01 6.14
CA ILE A 95 11.53 -22.35 6.72
C ILE A 95 12.54 -23.37 6.20
N THR A 96 12.82 -23.35 4.90
CA THR A 96 13.77 -24.29 4.28
C THR A 96 15.17 -24.14 4.86
N GLU A 97 15.62 -22.91 5.08
CA GLU A 97 16.91 -22.61 5.70
C GLU A 97 16.95 -23.03 7.18
N ALA A 98 15.88 -22.77 7.93
CA ALA A 98 15.76 -23.19 9.33
C ALA A 98 15.82 -24.72 9.47
N VAL A 99 15.10 -25.46 8.61
CA VAL A 99 15.14 -26.92 8.59
C VAL A 99 16.54 -27.43 8.26
N ARG A 100 17.21 -26.87 7.24
CA ARG A 100 18.59 -27.25 6.90
C ARG A 100 19.55 -27.04 8.06
N SER A 101 19.43 -25.90 8.74
CA SER A 101 20.27 -25.54 9.89
C SER A 101 20.03 -26.46 11.08
N PHE A 102 18.77 -26.81 11.33
CA PHE A 102 18.39 -27.76 12.37
C PHE A 102 18.91 -29.17 12.10
N THR A 103 18.78 -29.69 10.87
CA THR A 103 19.32 -30.99 10.49
C THR A 103 20.85 -31.03 10.65
N LEU A 104 21.54 -29.95 10.27
CA LEU A 104 22.99 -29.86 10.49
C LEU A 104 23.32 -29.92 11.99
N ALA A 105 22.60 -29.17 12.83
CA ALA A 105 22.80 -29.21 14.28
C ALA A 105 22.55 -30.61 14.85
N GLN A 106 21.50 -31.32 14.42
CA GLN A 106 21.23 -32.71 14.83
C GLN A 106 22.39 -33.64 14.48
N SER A 107 22.99 -33.50 13.28
CA SER A 107 24.13 -34.31 12.88
C SER A 107 25.37 -34.07 13.75
N VAL A 108 25.61 -32.81 14.14
CA VAL A 108 26.71 -32.44 15.05
C VAL A 108 26.48 -33.05 16.43
N VAL A 109 25.26 -32.96 16.96
CA VAL A 109 24.92 -33.55 18.27
C VAL A 109 25.12 -35.06 18.27
N ALA A 110 24.59 -35.77 17.26
CA ALA A 110 24.79 -37.21 17.13
C ALA A 110 26.29 -37.59 17.08
N SER A 111 27.10 -36.80 16.38
CA SER A 111 28.57 -37.00 16.36
C SER A 111 29.23 -36.76 17.73
N GLN A 112 28.72 -35.83 18.53
CA GLN A 112 29.25 -35.57 19.87
C GLN A 112 28.86 -36.68 20.85
N GLU A 113 27.63 -37.19 20.77
CA GLU A 113 27.17 -38.34 21.57
C GLU A 113 28.00 -39.59 21.27
N GLN A 114 28.25 -39.87 19.99
CA GLN A 114 29.11 -41.00 19.59
C GLN A 114 30.53 -40.86 20.15
N ARG A 115 31.11 -39.65 20.08
CA ARG A 115 32.44 -39.38 20.65
C ARG A 115 32.48 -39.55 22.16
N LEU A 116 31.46 -39.07 22.87
CA LEU A 116 31.35 -39.23 24.32
C LEU A 116 31.25 -40.70 24.70
N GLN A 117 30.47 -41.50 23.96
CA GLN A 117 30.35 -42.94 24.21
C GLN A 117 31.69 -43.66 24.04
N MET A 118 32.43 -43.37 22.96
CA MET A 118 33.77 -43.94 22.76
C MET A 118 34.75 -43.55 23.86
N MET A 119 34.69 -42.29 24.34
CA MET A 119 35.51 -41.85 25.48
C MET A 119 35.16 -42.60 26.76
N LEU A 120 33.88 -42.76 27.07
CA LEU A 120 33.42 -43.50 28.26
C LEU A 120 33.81 -44.97 28.20
N ASP A 121 33.67 -45.61 27.03
CA ASP A 121 34.10 -46.99 26.81
C ASP A 121 35.62 -47.13 26.98
N GLY A 122 36.41 -46.19 26.47
CA GLY A 122 37.86 -46.15 26.65
C GLY A 122 38.28 -45.97 28.11
N ILE A 123 37.59 -45.09 28.86
CA ILE A 123 37.83 -44.91 30.31
C ILE A 123 37.53 -46.22 31.06
N LYS A 124 36.43 -46.90 30.71
CA LYS A 124 36.08 -48.19 31.32
C LYS A 124 37.16 -49.23 31.04
N GLN A 125 37.62 -49.35 29.80
CA GLN A 125 38.69 -50.27 29.41
C GLN A 125 39.99 -49.98 30.19
N LEU A 126 40.38 -48.71 30.31
CA LEU A 126 41.54 -48.30 31.10
C LEU A 126 41.36 -48.62 32.59
N SER A 127 40.19 -48.37 33.15
CA SER A 127 39.88 -48.71 34.54
C SER A 127 39.95 -50.22 34.78
N ASP A 128 39.48 -51.03 33.84
CA ASP A 128 39.54 -52.49 33.94
C ASP A 128 40.99 -53.00 33.86
N GLN A 129 41.83 -52.40 33.02
CA GLN A 129 43.27 -52.70 32.94
C GLN A 129 44.05 -52.34 34.20
N ILE A 130 43.67 -51.29 34.93
CA ILE A 130 44.33 -50.90 36.17
C ILE A 130 43.95 -51.83 37.33
N ARG A 131 42.75 -52.43 37.29
CA ARG A 131 42.21 -53.27 38.37
C ARG A 131 42.61 -54.76 38.27
N GLY A 132 42.95 -55.23 37.07
CA GLY A 132 43.41 -56.61 36.82
C GLY A 132 44.92 -56.75 36.91
#